data_AF-A0A353NND3-F1
#
_entry.id   AF-A0A353NND3-F1
#
_cell.length_a   1.000
_cell.length_b   1.000
_cell.length_c   1.000
_cell.angle_alpha   90.00
_cell.angle_beta   90.00
_cell.angle_gamma   90.00
#
_symmetry.space_group_name_H-M   'P 1'
#
loop_
_entity.id
_entity.type
_entity.pdbx_description
1 polymer ?
#
loop_
_entity_poly.entity_id
_entity_poly.type
_entity_poly.pdbx_seq_one_letter_code
_entity_poly.pdbx_strand_id
1 'polypeptide(L)'
;MDQIKLVSRQFKENNTIIKVGEQVIGGSDVHLIAGPCAVESRTRFLECAMAVKEAGATFLRGGAYKPRTSPYSFQGLAEKGLEYIAEAREATGLMIVTEVMDPRLVSLVAGCADILQIGARNMQNIPLLKEAAASGKPILLKRAPGATIEEWMMAAEYILLEGNRQVIFCERGIRTFETKTRNTLDVSAVPVLKHLSHLPVIVDPSHGTGKWWMVPSMSRAAVAAGADGLLIEVHPSPDDALSDGQQSLTPGNFQVLVQEVCEIARAVGRSVPGRIVVGS
;
A
#
# COMPACT_ATOMS: atom_id res chain seq x y z
N MET A 1 25.57 -4.78 5.64
CA MET A 1 24.89 -4.67 6.96
C MET A 1 25.44 -3.58 7.88
N ASP A 2 26.75 -3.32 7.98
CA ASP A 2 27.32 -2.25 8.86
C ASP A 2 26.79 -0.83 8.62
N GLN A 3 26.11 -0.59 7.49
CA GLN A 3 25.57 0.72 7.10
C GLN A 3 24.06 0.90 7.39
N ILE A 4 23.31 -0.16 7.68
CA ILE A 4 21.88 -0.06 8.07
C ILE A 4 21.78 -0.18 9.58
N LYS A 5 21.45 0.91 10.26
CA LYS A 5 21.34 0.91 11.72
C LYS A 5 19.89 1.01 12.14
N LEU A 6 19.26 2.13 11.86
CA LEU A 6 17.99 2.53 12.45
C LEU A 6 16.81 1.68 11.99
N VAL A 7 16.85 1.13 10.78
CA VAL A 7 15.83 0.21 10.25
C VAL A 7 15.99 -1.23 10.79
N SER A 8 17.20 -1.58 11.24
CA SER A 8 17.57 -2.97 11.54
C SER A 8 16.99 -3.47 12.86
N ARG A 9 16.68 -4.77 12.92
CA ARG A 9 16.34 -5.43 14.19
C ARG A 9 17.49 -5.46 15.19
N GLN A 10 18.73 -5.44 14.70
CA GLN A 10 19.92 -5.39 15.56
C GLN A 10 19.94 -4.11 16.40
N PHE A 11 19.45 -2.99 15.86
CA PHE A 11 19.33 -1.73 16.59
C PHE A 11 18.06 -1.64 17.44
N LYS A 12 16.94 -2.14 16.93
CA LYS A 12 15.67 -2.19 17.68
C LYS A 12 14.99 -3.54 17.45
N GLU A 13 14.99 -4.35 18.51
CA GLU A 13 14.48 -5.72 18.47
C GLU A 13 12.95 -5.79 18.28
N ASN A 14 12.22 -4.94 19.01
CA ASN A 14 10.75 -4.94 19.03
C ASN A 14 10.16 -4.34 17.74
N ASN A 15 9.03 -4.91 17.29
CA ASN A 15 8.29 -4.40 16.14
C ASN A 15 7.94 -2.91 16.32
N THR A 16 8.01 -2.16 15.22
CA THR A 16 7.47 -0.81 15.16
C THR A 16 5.98 -0.88 14.94
N ILE A 17 5.24 -0.20 15.81
CA ILE A 17 3.80 -0.08 15.77
C ILE A 17 3.46 1.33 15.30
N ILE A 18 2.71 1.43 14.20
CA ILE A 18 2.32 2.71 13.60
C ILE A 18 0.82 2.90 13.81
N LYS A 19 0.47 3.93 14.57
CA LYS A 19 -0.93 4.29 14.83
C LYS A 19 -1.40 5.31 13.81
N VAL A 20 -2.51 5.03 13.13
CA VAL A 20 -3.11 5.89 12.12
C VAL A 20 -4.60 6.00 12.41
N GLY A 21 -4.99 7.05 13.12
CA GLY A 21 -6.31 7.12 13.75
C GLY A 21 -6.49 5.94 14.72
N GLU A 22 -7.59 5.21 14.56
CA GLU A 22 -7.89 4.00 15.35
C GLU A 22 -7.18 2.73 14.84
N GLN A 23 -6.46 2.79 13.73
CA GLN A 23 -5.79 1.64 13.12
C GLN A 23 -4.35 1.48 13.63
N VAL A 24 -3.89 0.23 13.78
CA VAL A 24 -2.58 -0.09 14.36
C VAL A 24 -1.81 -1.06 13.47
N ILE A 25 -0.93 -0.54 12.62
CA ILE A 25 -0.13 -1.32 11.67
C ILE A 25 1.14 -1.86 12.37
N GLY A 26 1.47 -3.13 12.13
CA GLY A 26 2.64 -3.83 12.69
C GLY A 26 2.34 -4.73 13.89
N GLY A 27 1.08 -4.78 14.32
CA GLY A 27 0.57 -5.69 15.36
C GLY A 27 0.11 -7.04 14.80
N SER A 28 -0.87 -7.67 15.47
CA SER A 28 -1.47 -8.96 15.06
C SER A 28 -2.38 -8.82 13.85
N ASP A 29 -2.94 -7.63 13.63
CA ASP A 29 -3.88 -7.36 12.55
C ASP A 29 -3.21 -7.29 11.18
N VAL A 30 -3.98 -7.68 10.16
CA VAL A 30 -3.66 -7.59 8.74
C VAL A 30 -4.58 -6.53 8.14
N HIS A 31 -4.01 -5.38 7.77
CA HIS A 31 -4.80 -4.27 7.25
C HIS A 31 -5.06 -4.40 5.75
N LEU A 32 -6.29 -4.14 5.34
CA LEU A 32 -6.68 -4.07 3.94
C LEU A 32 -6.76 -2.61 3.49
N ILE A 33 -5.88 -2.24 2.58
CA ILE A 33 -5.84 -0.94 1.91
C ILE A 33 -6.38 -1.14 0.50
N ALA A 34 -7.59 -0.65 0.23
CA ALA A 34 -8.29 -0.93 -1.02
C ALA A 34 -8.89 0.33 -1.63
N GLY A 35 -9.03 0.32 -2.96
CA GLY A 35 -9.58 1.44 -3.73
C GLY A 35 -8.97 1.51 -5.12
N PRO A 36 -9.38 2.48 -5.94
CA PRO A 36 -9.02 2.50 -7.35
C PRO A 36 -7.57 2.92 -7.59
N CYS A 37 -7.09 2.60 -8.80
CA CYS A 37 -5.73 2.97 -9.21
C CYS A 37 -5.54 4.50 -9.20
N ALA A 38 -6.51 5.21 -9.76
CA ALA A 38 -6.56 6.66 -9.87
C ALA A 38 -7.93 7.19 -9.44
N VAL A 39 -7.98 8.45 -9.02
CA VAL A 39 -9.25 9.16 -8.83
C VAL A 39 -9.68 9.70 -10.18
N GLU A 40 -10.74 9.13 -10.75
CA GLU A 40 -11.18 9.43 -12.12
C GLU A 40 -12.45 10.28 -12.16
N SER A 41 -13.35 10.05 -11.20
CA SER A 41 -14.64 10.71 -11.05
C SER A 41 -15.03 10.72 -9.58
N ARG A 42 -15.68 11.79 -9.13
CA ARG A 42 -16.20 11.91 -7.77
C ARG A 42 -17.12 10.73 -7.43
N THR A 43 -18.16 10.52 -8.23
CA THR A 43 -19.20 9.52 -7.97
C THR A 43 -18.62 8.11 -7.92
N ARG A 44 -17.85 7.72 -8.94
CA ARG A 44 -17.22 6.38 -9.00
C ARG A 44 -16.23 6.15 -7.86
N PHE A 45 -15.49 7.19 -7.46
CA PHE A 45 -14.54 7.09 -6.35
C PHE A 45 -15.27 6.88 -5.02
N LEU A 46 -16.35 7.62 -4.76
CA LEU A 46 -17.17 7.45 -3.56
C LEU A 46 -17.87 6.08 -3.53
N GLU A 47 -18.44 5.63 -4.65
CA GLU A 47 -19.04 4.30 -4.77
C GLU A 47 -18.04 3.20 -4.44
N CYS A 48 -16.82 3.30 -4.97
CA CYS A 48 -15.75 2.35 -4.66
C CYS A 48 -15.38 2.41 -3.18
N ALA A 49 -15.23 3.61 -2.61
CA ALA A 49 -14.89 3.80 -1.20
C ALA A 49 -15.93 3.16 -0.26
N MET A 50 -17.22 3.35 -0.53
CA MET A 50 -18.31 2.71 0.22
C MET A 50 -18.23 1.19 0.10
N ALA A 51 -18.07 0.67 -1.12
CA ALA A 51 -18.04 -0.77 -1.35
C ALA A 51 -16.84 -1.47 -0.69
N VAL A 52 -15.64 -0.86 -0.73
CA VAL A 52 -14.47 -1.44 -0.04
C VAL A 52 -14.58 -1.32 1.48
N LYS A 53 -15.18 -0.24 2.00
CA LYS A 53 -15.50 -0.11 3.43
C LYS A 53 -16.42 -1.24 3.88
N GLU A 54 -17.52 -1.45 3.17
CA GLU A 54 -18.49 -2.50 3.47
C GLU A 54 -17.87 -3.90 3.40
N ALA A 55 -16.96 -4.14 2.45
CA ALA A 55 -16.23 -5.38 2.35
C ALA A 55 -15.27 -5.62 3.54
N GLY A 56 -14.74 -4.56 4.16
CA GLY A 56 -13.86 -4.65 5.34
C GLY A 56 -12.49 -3.99 5.17
N ALA A 57 -12.34 -3.09 4.19
CA ALA A 57 -11.16 -2.25 4.12
C ALA A 57 -11.04 -1.37 5.37
N THR A 58 -9.79 -1.12 5.79
CA THR A 58 -9.46 -0.24 6.91
C THR A 58 -8.87 1.08 6.43
N PHE A 59 -8.29 1.06 5.22
CA PHE A 59 -7.76 2.22 4.53
C PHE A 59 -8.31 2.30 3.11
N LEU A 60 -8.51 3.52 2.64
CA LEU A 60 -8.85 3.84 1.26
C LEU A 60 -7.57 4.27 0.53
N ARG A 61 -7.31 3.67 -0.63
CA ARG A 61 -6.28 4.18 -1.55
C ARG A 61 -6.88 4.86 -2.77
N GLY A 62 -6.15 5.84 -3.31
CA GLY A 62 -6.51 6.51 -4.56
C GLY A 62 -5.40 7.45 -5.03
N GLY A 63 -4.97 7.33 -6.29
CA GLY A 63 -3.96 8.21 -6.86
C GLY A 63 -4.58 9.48 -7.46
N ALA A 64 -4.36 10.64 -6.83
CA ALA A 64 -4.74 11.94 -7.40
C ALA A 64 -3.75 12.41 -8.48
N TYR A 65 -2.48 12.03 -8.35
CA TYR A 65 -1.42 12.25 -9.33
C TYR A 65 -0.89 10.89 -9.81
N LYS A 66 -0.62 10.74 -11.11
CA LYS A 66 -0.20 9.45 -11.69
C LYS A 66 1.15 9.54 -12.41
N PRO A 67 2.14 8.69 -12.08
CA PRO A 67 3.40 8.66 -12.80
C PRO A 67 3.23 7.81 -14.06
N ARG A 68 2.95 8.45 -15.20
CA ARG A 68 2.71 7.76 -16.48
C ARG A 68 3.97 7.73 -17.34
N THR A 69 4.21 6.59 -17.97
CA THR A 69 5.29 6.45 -18.96
C THR A 69 4.99 7.27 -20.22
N SER A 70 3.72 7.37 -20.62
CA SER A 70 3.28 8.15 -21.78
C SER A 70 2.67 9.48 -21.33
N PRO A 71 3.06 10.62 -21.93
CA PRO A 71 2.49 11.92 -21.59
C PRO A 71 1.02 12.07 -22.03
N TYR A 72 0.56 11.26 -23.01
CA TYR A 72 -0.82 11.28 -23.50
C TYR A 72 -1.80 10.50 -22.63
N SER A 73 -1.28 9.78 -21.63
CA SER A 73 -2.11 9.06 -20.67
C SER A 73 -2.76 10.00 -19.66
N PHE A 74 -3.85 9.56 -19.03
CA PHE A 74 -4.46 10.27 -17.90
C PHE A 74 -3.44 10.49 -16.77
N GLN A 75 -3.21 11.77 -16.41
CA GLN A 75 -2.20 12.20 -15.44
C GLN A 75 -2.74 12.27 -14.00
N GLY A 76 -4.04 12.07 -13.80
CA GLY A 76 -4.74 12.29 -12.53
C GLY A 76 -5.50 13.61 -12.49
N LEU A 77 -6.38 13.76 -11.49
CA LEU A 77 -7.16 15.00 -11.26
C LEU A 77 -6.44 16.03 -10.38
N ALA A 78 -5.23 15.74 -9.93
CA ALA A 78 -4.43 16.60 -9.05
C ALA A 78 -5.24 17.05 -7.81
N GLU A 79 -5.25 18.35 -7.49
CA GLU A 79 -5.97 18.92 -6.33
C GLU A 79 -7.45 18.53 -6.29
N LYS A 80 -8.13 18.51 -7.43
CA LYS A 80 -9.54 18.07 -7.48
C LYS A 80 -9.71 16.61 -7.08
N GLY A 81 -8.72 15.77 -7.40
CA GLY A 81 -8.68 14.39 -6.93
C GLY A 81 -8.50 14.30 -5.41
N LEU A 82 -7.69 15.18 -4.80
CA LEU A 82 -7.52 15.26 -3.35
C LEU A 82 -8.81 15.69 -2.64
N GLU A 83 -9.58 16.62 -3.22
CA GLU A 83 -10.90 17.00 -2.70
C GLU A 83 -11.85 15.79 -2.64
N TYR A 84 -11.91 14.97 -3.69
CA TYR A 84 -12.75 13.77 -3.71
C TYR A 84 -12.26 12.69 -2.73
N ILE A 85 -10.95 12.58 -2.52
CA ILE A 85 -10.37 11.72 -1.49
C ILE A 85 -10.80 12.17 -0.10
N ALA A 86 -10.74 13.48 0.18
CA ALA A 86 -11.19 14.03 1.45
C ALA A 86 -12.69 13.77 1.67
N GLU A 87 -13.52 13.96 0.65
CA GLU A 87 -14.95 13.66 0.74
C GLU A 87 -15.24 12.19 1.03
N ALA A 88 -14.52 11.28 0.36
CA ALA A 88 -14.68 9.85 0.59
C ALA A 88 -14.25 9.43 2.01
N ARG A 89 -13.23 10.09 2.59
CA ARG A 89 -12.88 9.90 4.01
C ARG A 89 -14.06 10.29 4.90
N GLU A 90 -14.64 11.47 4.73
CA GLU A 90 -15.77 11.91 5.56
C GLU A 90 -16.97 10.97 5.44
N ALA A 91 -17.23 10.45 4.23
CA ALA A 91 -18.34 9.53 3.98
C ALA A 91 -18.14 8.13 4.59
N THR A 92 -16.90 7.64 4.70
CA THR A 92 -16.61 6.23 5.03
C THR A 92 -15.88 6.03 6.37
N GLY A 93 -15.24 7.08 6.88
CA GLY A 93 -14.29 7.00 7.98
C GLY A 93 -13.04 6.15 7.66
N LEU A 94 -12.76 5.83 6.38
CA LEU A 94 -11.54 5.13 6.00
C LEU A 94 -10.34 6.07 6.08
N MET A 95 -9.23 5.58 6.63
CA MET A 95 -7.95 6.29 6.62
C MET A 95 -7.38 6.33 5.21
N ILE A 96 -6.77 7.45 4.81
CA ILE A 96 -6.35 7.71 3.43
C ILE A 96 -4.88 7.36 3.20
N VAL A 97 -4.64 6.55 2.16
CA VAL A 97 -3.31 6.28 1.58
C VAL A 97 -3.27 6.86 0.16
N THR A 98 -2.46 7.87 -0.09
CA THR A 98 -2.32 8.45 -1.43
C THR A 98 -0.86 8.78 -1.76
N GLU A 99 -0.53 8.76 -3.05
CA GLU A 99 0.84 8.88 -3.54
C GLU A 99 1.25 10.35 -3.70
N VAL A 100 2.45 10.66 -3.23
CA VAL A 100 3.15 11.91 -3.55
C VAL A 100 4.36 11.59 -4.43
N MET A 101 4.55 12.38 -5.48
CA MET A 101 5.58 12.11 -6.50
C MET A 101 6.65 13.18 -6.60
N ASP A 102 6.42 14.34 -5.98
CA ASP A 102 7.26 15.53 -6.08
C ASP A 102 7.40 16.17 -4.69
N PRO A 103 8.61 16.55 -4.25
CA PRO A 103 8.83 17.20 -2.96
C PRO A 103 7.91 18.41 -2.74
N ARG A 104 7.68 19.20 -3.79
CA ARG A 104 6.86 20.43 -3.73
C ARG A 104 5.39 20.16 -3.42
N LEU A 105 4.92 18.92 -3.65
CA LEU A 105 3.54 18.51 -3.41
C LEU A 105 3.34 17.86 -2.03
N VAL A 106 4.41 17.60 -1.27
CA VAL A 106 4.31 16.87 0.01
C VAL A 106 3.39 17.58 1.00
N SER A 107 3.56 18.88 1.20
CA SER A 107 2.72 19.65 2.13
C SER A 107 1.22 19.58 1.75
N LEU A 108 0.92 19.76 0.46
CA LEU A 108 -0.45 19.68 -0.07
C LEU A 108 -1.06 18.28 0.13
N VAL A 109 -0.35 17.23 -0.28
CA VAL A 109 -0.84 15.85 -0.19
C VAL A 109 -0.94 15.40 1.26
N ALA A 110 -0.02 15.80 2.14
CA ALA A 110 -0.06 15.51 3.57
C ALA A 110 -1.29 16.13 4.27
N GLY A 111 -1.85 17.22 3.73
CA GLY A 111 -3.08 17.84 4.21
C GLY A 111 -4.31 16.94 4.08
N CYS A 112 -4.32 16.04 3.10
CA CYS A 112 -5.43 15.08 2.92
C CYS A 112 -5.05 13.63 3.26
N ALA A 113 -3.78 13.26 3.23
CA ALA A 113 -3.33 11.89 3.46
C ALA A 113 -3.13 11.58 4.94
N ASP A 114 -3.50 10.36 5.34
CA ASP A 114 -3.12 9.80 6.64
C ASP A 114 -1.81 9.02 6.55
N ILE A 115 -1.53 8.44 5.37
CA ILE A 115 -0.26 7.81 5.02
C ILE A 115 0.18 8.32 3.64
N LEU A 116 1.41 8.82 3.54
CA LEU A 116 2.01 9.19 2.26
C LEU A 116 2.60 7.95 1.59
N GLN A 117 2.13 7.62 0.40
CA GLN A 117 2.77 6.59 -0.42
C GLN A 117 3.91 7.21 -1.25
N ILE A 118 5.09 6.60 -1.16
CA ILE A 118 6.18 6.81 -2.11
C ILE A 118 6.17 5.64 -3.09
N GLY A 119 5.85 5.94 -4.35
CA GLY A 119 5.77 4.95 -5.41
C GLY A 119 7.13 4.33 -5.76
N ALA A 120 7.08 3.14 -6.36
CA ALA A 120 8.27 2.35 -6.69
C ALA A 120 9.30 3.08 -7.57
N ARG A 121 8.86 4.00 -8.44
CA ARG A 121 9.75 4.81 -9.29
C ARG A 121 10.52 5.88 -8.51
N ASN A 122 10.01 6.25 -7.33
CA ASN A 122 10.54 7.28 -6.46
C ASN A 122 11.24 6.71 -5.22
N MET A 123 11.41 5.39 -5.11
CA MET A 123 12.05 4.75 -3.95
C MET A 123 13.44 5.33 -3.64
N GLN A 124 14.19 5.75 -4.67
CA GLN A 124 15.51 6.36 -4.54
C GLN A 124 15.52 7.88 -4.80
N ASN A 125 14.35 8.52 -4.82
CA ASN A 125 14.25 9.97 -4.93
C ASN A 125 14.53 10.60 -3.55
N ILE A 126 15.80 10.70 -3.17
CA ILE A 126 16.22 11.13 -1.83
C ILE A 126 15.63 12.49 -1.42
N PRO A 127 15.60 13.54 -2.27
CA PRO A 127 14.92 14.78 -1.93
C PRO A 127 13.45 14.58 -1.54
N LEU A 128 12.71 13.74 -2.27
CA LEU A 128 11.32 13.41 -1.94
C LEU A 128 11.21 12.63 -0.64
N LEU A 129 12.10 11.67 -0.38
CA LEU A 129 12.10 10.90 0.87
C LEU A 129 12.29 11.81 2.09
N LYS A 130 13.23 12.77 2.00
CA LYS A 130 13.51 13.73 3.07
C LYS A 130 12.34 14.66 3.31
N GLU A 131 11.76 15.20 2.24
CA GLU A 131 10.59 16.08 2.34
C GLU A 131 9.37 15.34 2.90
N ALA A 132 9.11 14.11 2.43
CA ALA A 132 8.07 13.25 2.98
C ALA A 132 8.31 12.97 4.48
N ALA A 133 9.55 12.73 4.89
CA ALA A 133 9.89 12.52 6.30
C ALA A 133 9.54 13.76 7.14
N ALA A 134 9.90 14.96 6.66
CA ALA A 134 9.63 16.23 7.32
C ALA A 134 8.14 16.53 7.53
N SER A 135 7.24 15.93 6.73
CA SER A 135 5.79 16.06 6.92
C SER A 135 5.28 15.44 8.24
N GLY A 136 6.05 14.54 8.86
CA GLY A 136 5.68 13.80 10.07
C GLY A 136 4.61 12.72 9.87
N LYS A 137 4.04 12.58 8.66
CA LYS A 137 3.07 11.53 8.34
C LYS A 137 3.76 10.17 8.21
N PRO A 138 3.09 9.05 8.53
CA PRO A 138 3.55 7.73 8.14
C PRO A 138 3.79 7.61 6.63
N ILE A 139 4.82 6.85 6.26
CA ILE A 139 5.24 6.69 4.86
C ILE A 139 5.16 5.22 4.45
N LEU A 140 4.37 4.94 3.41
CA LEU A 140 4.34 3.64 2.73
C LEU A 140 5.34 3.67 1.58
N LEU A 141 6.47 3.00 1.74
CA LEU A 141 7.59 2.99 0.81
C LEU A 141 7.54 1.75 -0.09
N LYS A 142 7.17 1.93 -1.36
CA LYS A 142 7.16 0.82 -2.33
C LYS A 142 8.57 0.46 -2.80
N ARG A 143 8.86 -0.84 -2.88
CA ARG A 143 10.11 -1.34 -3.47
C ARG A 143 10.20 -1.01 -4.96
N ALA A 144 11.34 -0.50 -5.41
CA ALA A 144 11.60 -0.31 -6.84
C ALA A 144 11.77 -1.67 -7.54
N PRO A 145 11.33 -1.84 -8.82
CA PRO A 145 11.36 -3.14 -9.48
C PRO A 145 12.77 -3.73 -9.65
N GLY A 146 13.81 -2.90 -9.66
CA GLY A 146 15.20 -3.34 -9.77
C GLY A 146 15.97 -3.34 -8.44
N ALA A 147 15.33 -2.98 -7.31
CA ALA A 147 16.02 -2.82 -6.05
C ALA A 147 16.17 -4.15 -5.30
N THR A 148 17.34 -4.34 -4.71
CA THR A 148 17.59 -5.34 -3.67
C THR A 148 16.88 -4.96 -2.37
N ILE A 149 16.74 -5.93 -1.45
CA ILE A 149 16.21 -5.67 -0.10
C ILE A 149 17.11 -4.69 0.65
N GLU A 150 18.43 -4.79 0.50
CA GLU A 150 19.38 -3.88 1.15
C GLU A 150 19.18 -2.44 0.66
N GLU A 151 19.11 -2.18 -0.64
CA GLU A 151 18.84 -0.83 -1.19
C GLU A 151 17.50 -0.26 -0.71
N TRP A 152 16.49 -1.12 -0.57
CA TRP A 152 15.17 -0.72 -0.08
C TRP A 152 15.18 -0.36 1.41
N MET A 153 15.88 -1.16 2.23
CA MET A 153 16.12 -0.83 3.64
C MET A 153 16.94 0.46 3.78
N MET A 154 17.91 0.70 2.88
CA MET A 154 18.68 1.94 2.84
C MET A 154 17.80 3.16 2.53
N ALA A 155 16.83 3.03 1.61
CA ALA A 155 15.86 4.09 1.34
C ALA A 155 15.00 4.41 2.57
N ALA A 156 14.59 3.40 3.34
CA ALA A 156 13.92 3.63 4.63
C ALA A 156 14.85 4.29 5.66
N GLU A 157 16.14 3.94 5.67
CA GLU A 157 17.14 4.56 6.55
C GLU A 157 17.23 6.07 6.34
N TYR A 158 17.17 6.55 5.09
CA TYR A 158 17.12 7.99 4.79
C TYR A 158 15.92 8.68 5.47
N ILE A 159 14.74 8.09 5.42
CA ILE A 159 13.53 8.65 6.06
C ILE A 159 13.71 8.68 7.59
N LEU A 160 14.23 7.58 8.13
CA LEU A 160 14.45 7.41 9.57
C LEU A 160 15.51 8.39 10.12
N LEU A 161 16.54 8.69 9.34
CA LEU A 161 17.60 9.66 9.67
C LEU A 161 17.08 11.10 9.76
N GLU A 162 16.07 11.45 8.97
CA GLU A 162 15.38 12.75 9.04
C GLU A 162 14.38 12.82 10.22
N GLY A 163 14.33 11.79 11.07
CA GLY A 163 13.57 11.78 12.32
C GLY A 163 12.20 11.10 12.24
N ASN A 164 11.72 10.74 11.05
CA ASN A 164 10.43 10.06 10.90
C ASN A 164 10.59 8.54 11.00
N ARG A 165 10.16 7.96 12.12
CA ARG A 165 10.26 6.52 12.40
C ARG A 165 9.06 5.69 11.92
N GLN A 166 8.11 6.33 11.22
CA GLN A 166 6.84 5.71 10.84
C GLN A 166 6.87 5.26 9.38
N VAL A 167 7.71 4.26 9.07
CA VAL A 167 7.84 3.72 7.72
C VAL A 167 7.22 2.33 7.61
N ILE A 168 6.47 2.11 6.54
CA ILE A 168 5.84 0.84 6.18
C ILE A 168 6.44 0.40 4.84
N PHE A 169 7.05 -0.77 4.80
CA PHE A 169 7.50 -1.35 3.55
C PHE A 169 6.29 -1.87 2.74
N CYS A 170 6.27 -1.64 1.43
CA CYS A 170 5.34 -2.26 0.50
C CYS A 170 6.06 -3.04 -0.63
N GLU A 171 6.07 -4.37 -0.55
CA GLU A 171 6.57 -5.26 -1.60
C GLU A 171 5.57 -5.27 -2.75
N ARG A 172 6.02 -5.14 -4.00
CA ARG A 172 5.14 -4.91 -5.16
C ARG A 172 5.65 -5.55 -6.45
N GLY A 173 6.53 -6.54 -6.31
CA GLY A 173 7.19 -7.29 -7.36
C GLY A 173 8.41 -6.59 -7.94
N ILE A 174 9.37 -7.43 -8.31
CA ILE A 174 10.62 -7.08 -9.00
C ILE A 174 10.57 -7.43 -10.48
N ARG A 175 11.38 -6.74 -11.28
CA ARG A 175 11.54 -7.03 -12.69
C ARG A 175 12.43 -8.26 -12.84
N THR A 176 11.98 -9.21 -13.66
CA THR A 176 12.74 -10.41 -14.01
C THR A 176 12.66 -10.64 -15.53
N PHE A 177 13.12 -11.80 -15.99
CA PHE A 177 12.95 -12.24 -17.38
C PHE A 177 11.52 -12.76 -17.67
N GLU A 178 10.70 -12.98 -16.64
CA GLU A 178 9.35 -13.55 -16.80
C GLU A 178 8.41 -12.54 -17.49
N THR A 179 7.59 -13.03 -18.41
CA THR A 179 6.68 -12.23 -19.25
C THR A 179 5.20 -12.49 -18.96
N LYS A 180 4.87 -13.56 -18.22
CA LYS A 180 3.50 -13.91 -17.85
C LYS A 180 2.96 -13.07 -16.70
N THR A 181 3.79 -12.32 -15.98
CA THR A 181 3.38 -11.34 -14.97
C THR A 181 4.03 -10.00 -15.25
N ARG A 182 3.40 -8.90 -14.80
CA ARG A 182 3.97 -7.55 -14.94
C ARG A 182 5.27 -7.41 -14.16
N ASN A 183 5.33 -8.01 -12.97
CA ASN A 183 6.53 -8.18 -12.16
C ASN A 183 6.50 -9.61 -11.57
N THR A 184 7.61 -10.11 -11.07
CA THR A 184 7.62 -11.30 -10.22
C THR A 184 7.41 -10.84 -8.78
N LEU A 185 6.29 -11.20 -8.18
CA LEU A 185 6.02 -10.86 -6.79
C LEU A 185 6.95 -11.65 -5.86
N ASP A 186 7.86 -10.95 -5.17
CA ASP A 186 8.84 -11.56 -4.29
C ASP A 186 8.23 -11.73 -2.88
N VAL A 187 7.40 -12.76 -2.70
CA VAL A 187 6.79 -13.06 -1.39
C VAL A 187 7.85 -13.36 -0.33
N SER A 188 9.04 -13.84 -0.74
CA SER A 188 10.15 -14.11 0.19
C SER A 188 10.69 -12.84 0.86
N ALA A 189 10.50 -11.67 0.25
CA ALA A 189 10.88 -10.40 0.86
C ALA A 189 10.16 -10.14 2.19
N VAL A 190 8.95 -10.69 2.37
CA VAL A 190 8.18 -10.53 3.61
C VAL A 190 8.91 -11.15 4.81
N PRO A 191 9.17 -12.46 4.88
CA PRO A 191 9.89 -13.05 6.02
C PRO A 191 11.32 -12.52 6.14
N VAL A 192 12.00 -12.21 5.03
CA VAL A 192 13.34 -11.60 5.08
C VAL A 192 13.30 -10.25 5.80
N LEU A 193 12.42 -9.33 5.40
CA LEU A 193 12.29 -8.04 6.09
C LEU A 193 11.78 -8.20 7.52
N LYS A 194 10.85 -9.12 7.78
CA LYS A 194 10.38 -9.39 9.15
C LYS A 194 11.50 -9.92 10.04
N HIS A 195 12.53 -10.58 9.49
CA HIS A 195 13.73 -10.99 10.22
C HIS A 195 14.76 -9.86 10.38
N LEU A 196 14.99 -9.07 9.32
CA LEU A 196 16.06 -8.06 9.30
C LEU A 196 15.66 -6.69 9.85
N SER A 197 14.38 -6.35 9.78
CA SER A 197 13.83 -5.05 10.18
C SER A 197 12.67 -5.20 11.16
N HIS A 198 12.51 -4.18 12.00
CA HIS A 198 11.37 -4.04 12.89
C HIS A 198 10.18 -3.32 12.22
N LEU A 199 10.33 -2.80 11.00
CA LEU A 199 9.27 -2.03 10.33
C LEU A 199 8.17 -2.96 9.77
N PRO A 200 6.90 -2.51 9.73
CA PRO A 200 5.82 -3.28 9.13
C PRO A 200 6.03 -3.52 7.62
N VAL A 201 5.50 -4.64 7.13
CA VAL A 201 5.62 -5.05 5.71
C VAL A 201 4.25 -5.35 5.11
N ILE A 202 3.85 -4.58 4.11
CA ILE A 202 2.64 -4.73 3.30
C ILE A 202 3.01 -5.31 1.93
N VAL A 203 2.04 -5.95 1.28
CA VAL A 203 2.20 -6.46 -0.09
C VAL A 203 1.16 -5.88 -1.03
N ASP A 204 1.59 -5.49 -2.24
CA ASP A 204 0.75 -5.04 -3.36
C ASP A 204 0.67 -6.14 -4.44
N PRO A 205 -0.32 -7.04 -4.35
CA PRO A 205 -0.49 -8.13 -5.31
C PRO A 205 -1.01 -7.64 -6.68
N SER A 206 -1.74 -6.51 -6.72
CA SER A 206 -2.28 -5.93 -7.95
C SER A 206 -1.16 -5.49 -8.89
N HIS A 207 -0.23 -4.66 -8.42
CA HIS A 207 0.92 -4.24 -9.22
C HIS A 207 2.02 -5.29 -9.29
N GLY A 208 2.10 -6.16 -8.28
CA GLY A 208 3.00 -7.31 -8.26
C GLY A 208 2.77 -8.22 -9.46
N THR A 209 1.52 -8.59 -9.72
CA THR A 209 1.20 -9.52 -10.82
C THR A 209 0.77 -8.81 -12.10
N GLY A 210 0.08 -7.67 -11.97
CA GLY A 210 -0.57 -6.97 -13.07
C GLY A 210 -1.80 -7.70 -13.62
N LYS A 211 -2.38 -8.66 -12.89
CA LYS A 211 -3.51 -9.47 -13.34
C LYS A 211 -4.51 -9.73 -12.22
N TRP A 212 -5.74 -9.29 -12.40
CA TRP A 212 -6.77 -9.33 -11.35
C TRP A 212 -7.00 -10.76 -10.82
N TRP A 213 -6.99 -11.78 -11.69
CA TRP A 213 -7.24 -13.17 -11.30
C TRP A 213 -6.12 -13.78 -10.44
N MET A 214 -4.91 -13.19 -10.45
CA MET A 214 -3.81 -13.61 -9.58
C MET A 214 -3.83 -12.90 -8.23
N VAL A 215 -4.57 -11.79 -8.09
CA VAL A 215 -4.62 -10.98 -6.87
C VAL A 215 -5.07 -11.81 -5.67
N PRO A 216 -6.14 -12.64 -5.74
CA PRO A 216 -6.56 -13.44 -4.58
C PRO A 216 -5.48 -14.42 -4.11
N SER A 217 -4.91 -15.19 -5.03
CA SER A 217 -3.88 -16.18 -4.69
C SER A 217 -2.63 -15.54 -4.09
N MET A 218 -2.18 -14.41 -4.64
CA MET A 218 -1.00 -13.71 -4.12
C MET A 218 -1.27 -12.99 -2.80
N SER A 219 -2.51 -12.53 -2.58
CA SER A 219 -2.92 -11.96 -1.29
C SER A 219 -2.89 -13.01 -0.18
N ARG A 220 -3.45 -14.20 -0.41
CA ARG A 220 -3.40 -15.31 0.55
C ARG A 220 -1.96 -15.72 0.85
N ALA A 221 -1.11 -15.83 -0.18
CA ALA A 221 0.30 -16.15 0.00
C ALA A 221 1.04 -15.09 0.83
N ALA A 222 0.81 -13.80 0.58
CA ALA A 222 1.42 -12.71 1.33
C ALA A 222 1.03 -12.73 2.82
N VAL A 223 -0.25 -12.96 3.12
CA VAL A 223 -0.73 -13.05 4.50
C VAL A 223 -0.15 -14.28 5.21
N ALA A 224 -0.13 -15.44 4.54
CA ALA A 224 0.50 -16.64 5.07
C ALA A 224 2.01 -16.46 5.33
N ALA A 225 2.69 -15.64 4.51
CA ALA A 225 4.10 -15.29 4.68
C ALA A 225 4.36 -14.27 5.81
N GLY A 226 3.32 -13.71 6.43
CA GLY A 226 3.42 -12.80 7.57
C GLY A 226 3.30 -11.30 7.22
N ALA A 227 2.72 -10.94 6.08
CA ALA A 227 2.48 -9.54 5.73
C ALA A 227 1.50 -8.86 6.71
N ASP A 228 1.80 -7.63 7.09
CA ASP A 228 1.02 -6.78 8.00
C ASP A 228 -0.17 -6.08 7.32
N GLY A 229 -0.29 -6.26 6.00
CA GLY A 229 -1.41 -5.76 5.24
C GLY A 229 -1.27 -6.02 3.74
N LEU A 230 -2.34 -5.66 3.03
CA LEU A 230 -2.45 -5.79 1.58
C LEU A 230 -2.87 -4.45 0.97
N LEU A 231 -2.24 -4.07 -0.14
CA LEU A 231 -2.60 -2.91 -0.95
C LEU A 231 -3.20 -3.38 -2.27
N ILE A 232 -4.52 -3.29 -2.40
CA ILE A 232 -5.28 -3.92 -3.49
C ILE A 232 -6.00 -2.87 -4.33
N GLU A 233 -5.93 -3.00 -5.65
CA GLU A 233 -6.72 -2.20 -6.57
C GLU A 233 -8.13 -2.76 -6.73
N VAL A 234 -9.12 -1.92 -6.50
CA VAL A 234 -10.54 -2.23 -6.68
C VAL A 234 -11.15 -1.12 -7.53
N HIS A 235 -11.89 -1.49 -8.57
CA HIS A 235 -12.59 -0.53 -9.43
C HIS A 235 -14.02 -1.05 -9.70
N PRO A 236 -15.08 -0.22 -9.61
CA PRO A 236 -16.45 -0.66 -9.86
C PRO A 236 -16.67 -1.20 -11.28
N SER A 237 -15.95 -0.65 -12.26
CA SER A 237 -16.03 -1.03 -13.67
C SER A 237 -14.62 -1.13 -14.27
N PRO A 238 -13.83 -2.19 -13.99
CA PRO A 238 -12.42 -2.26 -14.37
C PRO A 238 -12.18 -2.09 -15.88
N ASP A 239 -13.10 -2.55 -16.72
CA ASP A 239 -13.01 -2.41 -18.18
C ASP A 239 -13.07 -0.96 -18.67
N ASP A 240 -13.68 -0.06 -17.88
CA ASP A 240 -13.81 1.37 -18.15
C ASP A 240 -12.75 2.23 -17.44
N ALA A 241 -11.78 1.61 -16.76
CA ALA A 241 -10.80 2.34 -15.95
C ALA A 241 -9.79 3.09 -16.83
N LEU A 242 -9.50 4.35 -16.48
CA LEU A 242 -8.50 5.20 -17.16
C LEU A 242 -7.06 4.82 -16.79
N SER A 243 -6.91 3.99 -15.76
CA SER A 243 -5.63 3.44 -15.33
C SER A 243 -5.81 2.03 -14.76
N ASP A 244 -5.01 1.08 -15.26
CA ASP A 244 -4.75 -0.18 -14.56
C ASP A 244 -6.00 -1.07 -14.27
N GLY A 245 -6.98 -1.03 -15.19
CA GLY A 245 -8.18 -1.87 -15.12
C GLY A 245 -7.88 -3.38 -15.07
N GLN A 246 -6.87 -3.85 -15.81
CA GLN A 246 -6.54 -5.29 -15.95
C GLN A 246 -6.16 -5.99 -14.64
N GLN A 247 -5.68 -5.24 -13.64
CA GLN A 247 -5.34 -5.77 -12.32
C GLN A 247 -6.31 -5.40 -11.21
N SER A 248 -7.32 -4.58 -11.52
CA SER A 248 -8.29 -4.12 -10.54
C SER A 248 -9.35 -5.19 -10.32
N LEU A 249 -9.62 -5.52 -9.06
CA LEU A 249 -10.76 -6.36 -8.69
C LEU A 249 -12.05 -5.56 -8.85
N THR A 250 -13.15 -6.26 -9.11
CA THR A 250 -14.49 -5.71 -8.87
C THR A 250 -14.77 -5.69 -7.36
N PRO A 251 -15.72 -4.87 -6.87
CA PRO A 251 -16.12 -4.90 -5.47
C PRO A 251 -16.55 -6.29 -4.97
N GLY A 252 -17.27 -7.06 -5.80
CA GLY A 252 -17.65 -8.44 -5.46
C GLY A 252 -16.45 -9.38 -5.31
N ASN A 253 -15.49 -9.32 -6.23
CA ASN A 253 -14.26 -10.12 -6.11
C ASN A 253 -13.44 -9.71 -4.87
N PHE A 254 -13.42 -8.42 -4.53
CA PHE A 254 -12.76 -7.94 -3.32
C PHE A 254 -13.44 -8.48 -2.06
N GLN A 255 -14.78 -8.47 -1.99
CA GLN A 255 -15.53 -9.01 -0.85
C GLN A 255 -15.22 -10.49 -0.61
N VAL A 256 -15.19 -11.31 -1.67
CA VAL A 256 -14.80 -12.73 -1.59
C VAL A 256 -13.36 -12.86 -1.07
N LEU A 257 -12.44 -12.06 -1.60
CA LEU A 257 -11.05 -12.05 -1.15
C LEU A 257 -10.92 -11.69 0.34
N VAL A 258 -11.70 -10.74 0.86
CA VAL A 258 -11.65 -10.39 2.29
C VAL A 258 -12.00 -11.61 3.16
N GLN A 259 -13.01 -12.41 2.77
CA GLN A 259 -13.39 -13.61 3.50
C GLN A 259 -12.24 -14.62 3.55
N GLU A 260 -11.64 -14.91 2.40
CA GLU A 260 -10.50 -15.83 2.31
C GLU A 260 -9.29 -15.33 3.11
N VAL A 261 -8.99 -14.03 3.06
CA VAL A 261 -7.90 -13.45 3.84
C VAL A 261 -8.15 -13.55 5.35
N CYS A 262 -9.40 -13.40 5.80
CA CYS A 262 -9.74 -13.61 7.22
C CYS A 262 -9.44 -15.04 7.67
N GLU A 263 -9.74 -16.04 6.84
CA GLU A 263 -9.46 -17.44 7.14
C GLU A 263 -7.95 -17.72 7.20
N ILE A 264 -7.19 -17.24 6.21
CA ILE A 264 -5.74 -17.41 6.17
C ILE A 264 -5.08 -16.69 7.35
N ALA A 265 -5.48 -15.45 7.65
CA ALA A 265 -4.97 -14.70 8.79
C ALA A 265 -5.17 -15.50 10.09
N ARG A 266 -6.36 -16.04 10.32
CA ARG A 266 -6.65 -16.89 11.50
C ARG A 266 -5.75 -18.12 11.55
N ALA A 267 -5.57 -18.81 10.42
CA ALA A 267 -4.75 -20.01 10.34
C ALA A 267 -3.28 -19.76 10.73
N VAL A 268 -2.80 -18.52 10.57
CA VAL A 268 -1.44 -18.10 10.98
C VAL A 268 -1.42 -17.26 12.26
N GLY A 269 -2.49 -17.30 13.07
CA GLY A 269 -2.55 -16.63 14.38
C GLY A 269 -2.72 -15.10 14.31
N ARG A 270 -3.31 -14.60 13.23
CA ARG A 270 -3.56 -13.17 12.96
C ARG A 270 -5.05 -12.89 12.73
N SER A 271 -5.40 -11.62 12.63
CA SER A 271 -6.78 -11.15 12.45
C SER A 271 -6.88 -10.07 11.37
N VAL A 272 -8.09 -9.84 10.84
CA VAL A 272 -8.42 -8.67 10.03
C VAL A 272 -9.33 -7.77 10.88
N PRO A 273 -9.03 -6.46 11.05
CA PRO A 273 -9.82 -5.59 11.92
C PRO A 273 -11.30 -5.53 11.58
N GLY A 274 -12.16 -5.42 12.60
CA GLY A 274 -13.60 -5.27 12.43
C GLY A 274 -14.34 -6.52 11.95
N ARG A 275 -13.65 -7.66 11.84
CA ARG A 275 -14.24 -8.94 11.42
C ARG A 275 -13.93 -10.04 12.43
N ILE A 276 -14.89 -10.31 13.32
CA ILE A 276 -14.97 -11.59 14.01
C ILE A 276 -15.81 -12.49 13.10
N VAL A 277 -15.21 -13.51 12.48
CA VAL A 277 -16.02 -14.54 11.83
C VAL A 277 -16.63 -15.36 12.95
N VAL A 278 -17.96 -15.32 13.07
CA VAL A 278 -18.72 -16.26 13.87
C VAL A 278 -18.44 -17.63 13.26
N GLY A 279 -17.72 -18.49 14.00
CA GLY A 279 -17.36 -19.83 13.53
C GLY A 279 -18.61 -20.63 13.18
N SER A 280 -18.56 -21.29 12.03
CA SER A 280 -19.39 -22.46 11.68
C SER A 280 -19.03 -23.64 12.56
#